data_AF-N8XTJ7-F1
#
_entry.id   AF-N8XTJ7-F1
#
_cell.length_a   1.000
_cell.length_b   1.000
_cell.length_c   1.000
_cell.angle_alpha   90.00
_cell.angle_beta   90.00
_cell.angle_gamma   90.00
#
_symmetry.space_group_name_H-M   'P 1'
#
loop_
_entity.id
_entity.type
_entity.pdbx_description
1 polymer ?
#
loop_
_entity_poly.entity_id
_entity_poly.type
_entity_poly.pdbx_seq_one_letter_code
_entity_poly.pdbx_strand_id
1 'polypeptide(L)'
;MKNADDEKVLHDSIYGIEKKPLPHLLCTTNMILHGIDVPVKIRRDNTLSYPLISWTADKRVDVILTNPPFGGTEEQGIEKNFPSKFQTRETADLFMVLLIQLLKANGRAAVVLPDGFMFGEGIKTAIKEELMQKCNLHTIVRLPKSVFAPYTSISTNILFFTKGKKTEDIWFYEHQLPQGVKAYNKTKPIQLKEFDPLKAWWGNEADGFASRVENEQAWKVSKQEILDRNYNLDIKNPHQAEEEIKDPEELLAQYADLQAEISKIRNQLKTILDEALSQ
;
A
#
# COMPACT_ATOMS: atom_id res chain seq x y z
N MET A 1 -4.86 29.24 1.32
CA MET A 1 -5.17 29.94 0.06
C MET A 1 -5.00 31.42 0.32
N LYS A 2 -4.28 32.15 -0.54
CA LYS A 2 -3.96 33.56 -0.32
C LYS A 2 -4.86 34.48 -1.17
N ASN A 3 -5.47 33.97 -2.24
CA ASN A 3 -6.40 34.69 -3.12
C ASN A 3 -7.33 33.73 -3.89
N ALA A 4 -8.24 34.29 -4.71
CA ALA A 4 -9.20 33.55 -5.54
C ALA A 4 -8.55 32.77 -6.71
N ASP A 5 -7.38 33.19 -7.18
CA ASP A 5 -6.65 32.48 -8.23
C ASP A 5 -6.09 31.15 -7.71
N ASP A 6 -5.59 31.13 -6.46
CA ASP A 6 -5.14 29.90 -5.79
C ASP A 6 -6.29 28.88 -5.67
N GLU A 7 -7.51 29.36 -5.40
CA GLU A 7 -8.71 28.53 -5.26
C GLU A 7 -9.10 27.90 -6.60
N LYS A 8 -9.07 28.68 -7.68
CA LYS A 8 -9.31 28.18 -9.03
C LYS A 8 -8.28 27.12 -9.44
N VAL A 9 -7.00 27.36 -9.17
CA VAL A 9 -5.93 26.39 -9.42
C VAL A 9 -6.16 25.10 -8.64
N LEU A 10 -6.58 25.19 -7.37
CA LEU A 10 -6.90 24.02 -6.56
C LEU A 10 -8.05 23.21 -7.17
N HIS A 11 -9.15 23.88 -7.55
CA HIS A 11 -10.32 23.23 -8.17
C HIS A 11 -9.93 22.50 -9.44
N ASP A 12 -8.98 23.08 -10.19
CA ASP A 12 -8.49 22.49 -11.42
C ASP A 12 -7.44 21.39 -11.23
N SER A 13 -6.86 21.24 -10.04
CA SER A 13 -5.73 20.33 -9.82
C SER A 13 -6.13 18.99 -9.19
N ILE A 14 -7.34 18.85 -8.65
CA ILE A 14 -7.76 17.61 -7.97
C ILE A 14 -8.56 16.73 -8.91
N TYR A 15 -8.09 15.49 -9.08
CA TYR A 15 -8.70 14.46 -9.90
C TYR A 15 -8.96 13.22 -9.05
N GLY A 16 -10.04 12.50 -9.34
CA GLY A 16 -10.38 11.27 -8.63
C GLY A 16 -11.29 10.37 -9.46
N ILE A 17 -11.14 9.07 -9.27
CA ILE A 17 -11.98 8.06 -9.89
C ILE A 17 -12.41 7.09 -8.79
N GLU A 18 -13.72 6.93 -8.62
CA GLU A 18 -14.32 6.03 -7.65
C GLU A 18 -15.28 5.07 -8.34
N LYS A 19 -15.11 3.76 -8.10
CA LYS A 19 -15.85 2.69 -8.77
C LYS A 19 -17.28 2.57 -8.25
N LYS A 20 -17.46 2.69 -6.93
CA LYS A 20 -18.74 2.41 -6.26
C LYS A 20 -19.62 3.67 -6.20
N PRO A 21 -20.93 3.55 -6.48
CA PRO A 21 -21.82 4.71 -6.58
C PRO A 21 -21.96 5.48 -5.26
N LEU A 22 -22.09 4.77 -4.13
CA LEU A 22 -22.27 5.42 -2.84
C LEU A 22 -21.00 6.17 -2.37
N PRO A 23 -19.80 5.56 -2.34
CA PRO A 23 -18.56 6.30 -2.07
C PRO A 23 -18.31 7.47 -3.03
N HIS A 24 -18.63 7.33 -4.32
CA HIS A 24 -18.50 8.42 -5.29
C HIS A 24 -19.40 9.61 -4.92
N LEU A 25 -20.65 9.35 -4.55
CA LEU A 25 -21.57 10.39 -4.09
C LEU A 25 -21.07 11.07 -2.81
N LEU A 26 -20.60 10.31 -1.83
CA LEU A 26 -20.03 10.85 -0.59
C LEU A 26 -18.79 11.71 -0.86
N CYS A 27 -17.90 11.26 -1.75
CA CYS A 27 -16.72 12.02 -2.15
C CYS A 27 -17.11 13.34 -2.84
N THR A 28 -18.06 13.30 -3.78
CA THR A 28 -18.56 14.48 -4.51
C THR A 28 -19.14 15.51 -3.54
N THR A 29 -19.98 15.08 -2.59
CA THR A 29 -20.54 15.94 -1.54
C THR A 29 -19.45 16.51 -0.65
N ASN A 30 -18.44 15.71 -0.28
CA ASN A 30 -17.31 16.18 0.53
C ASN A 30 -16.54 17.29 -0.19
N MET A 31 -16.31 17.17 -1.50
CA MET A 31 -15.63 18.22 -2.29
C MET A 31 -16.43 19.53 -2.28
N ILE A 32 -17.75 19.46 -2.47
CA ILE A 32 -18.64 20.63 -2.44
C ILE A 32 -18.61 21.31 -1.07
N LEU A 33 -18.70 20.54 0.02
CA LEU A 33 -18.64 21.08 1.39
C LEU A 33 -17.29 21.75 1.71
N HIS A 34 -16.24 21.42 0.97
CA HIS A 34 -14.91 22.01 1.08
C HIS A 34 -14.62 23.10 0.02
N GLY A 35 -15.65 23.63 -0.65
CA GLY A 35 -15.56 24.79 -1.54
C GLY A 35 -15.39 24.47 -3.02
N ILE A 36 -15.28 23.18 -3.39
CA ILE A 36 -15.17 22.77 -4.80
C ILE A 36 -16.60 22.59 -5.34
N ASP A 37 -17.20 23.72 -5.75
CA ASP A 37 -18.62 23.80 -6.15
C ASP A 37 -19.01 22.82 -7.27
N VAL A 38 -18.08 22.56 -8.20
CA VAL A 38 -18.33 21.71 -9.38
C VAL A 38 -17.20 20.67 -9.49
N PRO A 39 -17.27 19.55 -8.74
CA PRO A 39 -16.21 18.52 -8.70
C PRO A 39 -16.26 17.58 -9.92
N VAL A 40 -16.35 18.14 -11.14
CA VAL A 40 -16.45 17.38 -12.41
C VAL A 40 -15.27 16.46 -12.68
N LYS A 41 -14.14 16.67 -12.00
CA LYS A 41 -12.93 15.85 -12.08
C LYS A 41 -12.97 14.62 -11.16
N ILE A 42 -14.03 14.46 -10.35
CA ILE A 42 -14.31 13.26 -9.57
C ILE A 42 -15.31 12.38 -10.33
N ARG A 43 -14.79 11.37 -11.02
CA ARG A 43 -15.57 10.50 -11.91
C ARG A 43 -16.02 9.22 -11.21
N ARG A 44 -17.22 8.76 -11.55
CA ARG A 44 -17.69 7.41 -11.21
C ARG A 44 -17.28 6.44 -12.30
N ASP A 45 -16.23 5.66 -12.08
CA ASP A 45 -15.64 4.79 -13.10
C ASP A 45 -14.74 3.71 -12.49
N ASN A 46 -14.38 2.67 -13.25
CA ASN A 46 -13.35 1.71 -12.85
C ASN A 46 -12.02 2.05 -13.53
N THR A 47 -11.05 2.57 -12.78
CA THR A 47 -9.74 2.95 -13.33
C THR A 47 -9.00 1.78 -14.00
N LEU A 48 -9.23 0.55 -13.54
CA LEU A 48 -8.55 -0.65 -14.04
C LEU A 48 -9.23 -1.26 -15.29
N SER A 49 -10.43 -0.80 -15.67
CA SER A 49 -11.15 -1.31 -16.84
C SER A 49 -10.57 -0.85 -18.18
N TYR A 50 -9.61 0.08 -18.15
CA TYR A 50 -8.96 0.63 -19.33
C TYR A 50 -7.60 -0.05 -19.59
N PRO A 51 -7.27 -0.38 -20.85
CA PRO A 51 -5.94 -0.86 -21.21
C PRO A 51 -4.84 0.09 -20.72
N LEU A 52 -3.76 -0.44 -20.15
CA LEU A 52 -2.66 0.35 -19.58
C LEU A 52 -2.08 1.37 -20.58
N ILE A 53 -2.05 0.99 -21.86
CA ILE A 53 -1.56 1.84 -22.96
C ILE A 53 -2.44 3.06 -23.25
N SER A 54 -3.71 3.05 -22.84
CA SER A 54 -4.66 4.16 -23.04
C SER A 54 -4.41 5.36 -22.11
N TRP A 55 -3.55 5.19 -21.11
CA TRP A 55 -3.05 6.25 -20.22
C TRP A 55 -1.87 6.98 -20.87
N THR A 56 -2.22 7.76 -21.89
CA THR A 56 -1.33 8.61 -22.70
C THR A 56 -0.82 9.82 -21.90
N ALA A 57 0.15 10.56 -22.47
CA ALA A 57 0.89 11.60 -21.77
C ALA A 57 -0.01 12.73 -21.21
N ASP A 58 -1.11 13.05 -21.90
CA ASP A 58 -2.11 14.04 -21.50
C ASP A 58 -2.90 13.66 -20.24
N LYS A 59 -2.99 12.36 -19.93
CA LYS A 59 -3.69 11.84 -18.74
C LYS A 59 -2.76 11.61 -17.56
N ARG A 60 -1.45 11.80 -17.74
CA ARG A 60 -0.46 11.59 -16.68
C ARG A 60 -0.47 12.76 -15.70
N VAL A 61 -0.09 12.47 -14.47
CA VAL A 61 -0.14 13.44 -13.35
C VAL A 61 1.21 13.59 -12.66
N ASP A 62 1.40 14.74 -12.03
CA ASP A 62 2.62 15.08 -11.30
C ASP A 62 2.65 14.49 -9.89
N VAL A 63 1.48 14.32 -9.26
CA VAL A 63 1.35 13.79 -7.90
C VAL A 63 0.22 12.78 -7.82
N ILE A 64 0.48 11.65 -7.16
CA ILE A 64 -0.52 10.64 -6.83
C ILE A 64 -0.51 10.41 -5.32
N LEU A 65 -1.67 10.50 -4.68
CA LEU A 65 -1.89 10.08 -3.31
C LEU A 65 -3.05 9.09 -3.33
N THR A 66 -2.82 7.85 -2.89
CA THR A 66 -3.88 6.85 -2.92
C THR A 66 -3.72 5.76 -1.86
N ASN A 67 -4.86 5.24 -1.42
CA ASN A 67 -5.00 4.05 -0.60
C ASN A 67 -5.84 3.05 -1.40
N PRO A 68 -5.22 2.25 -2.30
CA PRO A 68 -5.94 1.27 -3.09
C PRO A 68 -6.66 0.24 -2.19
N PRO A 69 -7.79 -0.33 -2.60
CA PRO A 69 -8.50 -1.31 -1.78
C PRO A 69 -7.65 -2.57 -1.55
N PHE A 70 -7.64 -3.07 -0.31
CA PHE A 70 -6.87 -4.25 0.09
C PHE A 70 -7.69 -5.53 -0.05
N GLY A 71 -7.04 -6.62 -0.49
CA GLY A 71 -7.65 -7.95 -0.58
C GLY A 71 -8.82 -8.04 -1.57
N GLY A 72 -8.98 -7.03 -2.42
CA GLY A 72 -10.02 -6.97 -3.44
C GLY A 72 -9.54 -7.70 -4.69
N THR A 73 -10.46 -8.40 -5.35
CA THR A 73 -10.22 -8.97 -6.67
C THR A 73 -11.04 -8.26 -7.74
N GLU A 74 -10.41 -7.98 -8.88
CA GLU A 74 -11.11 -7.44 -10.04
C GLU A 74 -11.86 -8.53 -10.82
N GLU A 75 -12.81 -8.06 -11.63
CA GLU A 75 -13.64 -8.91 -12.50
C GLU A 75 -12.78 -9.62 -13.56
N GLN A 76 -13.19 -10.82 -13.95
CA GLN A 76 -12.46 -11.60 -14.95
C GLN A 76 -12.37 -10.83 -16.27
N GLY A 77 -11.17 -10.79 -16.85
CA GLY A 77 -10.87 -10.07 -18.08
C GLY A 77 -10.24 -8.70 -17.87
N ILE A 78 -10.36 -8.10 -16.68
CA ILE A 78 -9.69 -6.83 -16.36
C ILE A 78 -8.18 -6.99 -16.39
N GLU A 79 -7.66 -8.14 -15.97
CA GLU A 79 -6.23 -8.44 -16.02
C GLU A 79 -5.66 -8.33 -17.44
N LYS A 80 -6.47 -8.54 -18.48
CA LYS A 80 -6.03 -8.45 -19.89
C LYS A 80 -5.68 -7.03 -20.34
N ASN A 81 -6.09 -6.01 -19.58
CA ASN A 81 -5.68 -4.63 -19.80
C ASN A 81 -4.20 -4.37 -19.46
N PHE A 82 -3.54 -5.33 -18.81
CA PHE A 82 -2.16 -5.24 -18.36
C PHE A 82 -1.25 -6.19 -19.16
N PRO A 83 0.05 -5.87 -19.31
CA PRO A 83 1.02 -6.78 -19.91
C PRO A 83 1.05 -8.13 -19.22
N SER A 84 1.31 -9.22 -19.96
CA SER A 84 1.24 -10.61 -19.46
C SER A 84 2.00 -10.85 -18.15
N LYS A 85 3.17 -10.22 -17.96
CA LYS A 85 3.97 -10.34 -16.74
C LYS A 85 3.33 -9.73 -15.47
N PHE A 86 2.28 -8.94 -15.64
CA PHE A 86 1.56 -8.23 -14.58
C PHE A 86 0.09 -8.64 -14.45
N GLN A 87 -0.34 -9.68 -15.18
CA GLN A 87 -1.74 -10.10 -15.18
C GLN A 87 -2.08 -10.85 -13.89
N THR A 88 -2.68 -10.12 -12.96
CA THR A 88 -3.24 -10.63 -11.71
C THR A 88 -4.65 -10.07 -11.54
N ARG A 89 -5.44 -10.69 -10.67
CA ARG A 89 -6.74 -10.16 -10.27
C ARG A 89 -6.67 -9.37 -8.97
N GLU A 90 -5.53 -9.38 -8.28
CA GLU A 90 -5.34 -8.61 -7.05
C GLU A 90 -5.35 -7.11 -7.35
N THR A 91 -6.28 -6.40 -6.74
CA THR A 91 -6.58 -5.00 -7.09
C THR A 91 -5.39 -4.08 -6.77
N ALA A 92 -4.76 -4.25 -5.61
CA ALA A 92 -3.62 -3.44 -5.19
C ALA A 92 -2.42 -3.57 -6.14
N ASP A 93 -2.18 -4.77 -6.68
CA ASP A 93 -1.10 -5.03 -7.62
C ASP A 93 -1.33 -4.32 -8.97
N LEU A 94 -2.54 -4.43 -9.50
CA LEU A 94 -2.92 -3.75 -10.74
C LEU A 94 -2.83 -2.22 -10.60
N PHE A 95 -3.25 -1.69 -9.45
CA PHE A 95 -3.06 -0.27 -9.15
C PHE A 95 -1.58 0.08 -9.19
N MET A 96 -0.67 -0.66 -8.53
CA MET A 96 0.76 -0.31 -8.56
C MET A 96 1.33 -0.19 -9.97
N VAL A 97 0.99 -1.11 -10.87
CA VAL A 97 1.40 -1.04 -12.28
C VAL A 97 0.83 0.20 -12.97
N LEU A 98 -0.44 0.50 -12.73
CA LEU A 98 -1.11 1.68 -13.26
C LEU A 98 -0.49 2.98 -12.74
N LEU A 99 -0.19 3.09 -11.43
CA LEU A 99 0.36 4.31 -10.83
C LEU A 99 1.74 4.63 -11.43
N ILE A 100 2.58 3.61 -11.64
CA ILE A 100 3.87 3.77 -12.35
C ILE A 100 3.63 4.31 -13.77
N GLN A 101 2.59 3.87 -14.48
CA GLN A 101 2.26 4.39 -15.81
C GLN A 101 1.73 5.84 -15.77
N LEU A 102 0.87 6.15 -14.81
CA LEU A 102 0.18 7.43 -14.67
C LEU A 102 1.09 8.59 -14.26
N LEU A 103 2.19 8.34 -13.56
CA LEU A 103 3.11 9.41 -13.21
C LEU A 103 3.79 9.98 -14.46
N LYS A 104 3.93 11.31 -14.51
CA LYS A 104 4.85 12.00 -15.44
C LYS A 104 6.31 11.71 -15.04
N ALA A 105 7.25 12.08 -15.91
CA ALA A 105 8.66 12.12 -15.51
C ALA A 105 8.82 13.13 -14.35
N ASN A 106 9.58 12.76 -13.31
CA ASN A 106 9.70 13.47 -12.04
C ASN A 106 8.40 13.58 -11.22
N GLY A 107 7.32 12.91 -11.65
CA GLY A 107 6.11 12.80 -10.86
C GLY A 107 6.34 11.91 -9.65
N ARG A 108 5.66 12.21 -8.54
CA ARG A 108 5.84 11.54 -7.24
C ARG A 108 4.55 10.93 -6.73
N ALA A 109 4.66 9.83 -6.00
CA ALA A 109 3.52 9.16 -5.40
C ALA A 109 3.75 8.80 -3.93
N ALA A 110 2.66 8.81 -3.16
CA ALA A 110 2.56 8.16 -1.86
C ALA A 110 1.40 7.16 -1.90
N VAL A 111 1.70 5.89 -1.66
CA VAL A 111 0.74 4.79 -1.83
C VAL A 111 0.71 3.92 -0.58
N VAL A 112 -0.48 3.70 -0.02
CA VAL A 112 -0.66 2.80 1.13
C VAL A 112 -0.84 1.37 0.63
N LEU A 113 -0.07 0.42 1.14
CA LEU A 113 -0.14 -0.99 0.78
C LEU A 113 -0.02 -1.90 2.01
N PRO A 114 -0.67 -3.08 2.00
CA PRO A 114 -0.52 -4.07 3.07
C PRO A 114 0.83 -4.81 2.97
N ASP A 115 1.26 -5.44 4.07
CA ASP A 115 2.47 -6.29 4.09
C ASP A 115 2.47 -7.37 2.99
N GLY A 116 1.30 -7.85 2.57
CA GLY A 116 1.16 -8.83 1.48
C GLY A 116 1.79 -8.39 0.15
N PHE A 117 1.89 -7.09 -0.13
CA PHE A 117 2.65 -6.58 -1.27
C PHE A 117 4.17 -6.64 -1.03
N MET A 118 4.59 -6.39 0.21
CA MET A 118 5.98 -6.29 0.62
C MET A 118 6.71 -7.62 0.50
N PHE A 119 6.16 -8.69 1.10
CA PHE A 119 6.77 -10.02 1.09
C PHE A 119 6.30 -10.90 -0.07
N GLY A 120 5.22 -10.53 -0.77
CA GLY A 120 4.65 -11.39 -1.79
C GLY A 120 5.57 -11.58 -3.01
N GLU A 121 5.53 -12.76 -3.61
CA GLU A 121 6.41 -13.19 -4.70
C GLU A 121 5.70 -13.30 -6.06
N GLY A 122 6.42 -13.75 -7.09
CA GLY A 122 5.88 -13.97 -8.44
C GLY A 122 5.54 -12.67 -9.15
N ILE A 123 4.25 -12.44 -9.44
CA ILE A 123 3.80 -11.19 -10.09
C ILE A 123 4.18 -9.97 -9.24
N LYS A 124 4.10 -10.07 -7.91
CA LYS A 124 4.47 -8.97 -7.01
C LYS A 124 5.97 -8.67 -7.09
N THR A 125 6.83 -9.68 -7.24
CA THR A 125 8.26 -9.49 -7.52
C THR A 125 8.46 -8.73 -8.82
N ALA A 126 7.78 -9.13 -9.90
CA ALA A 126 7.86 -8.44 -11.19
C ALA A 126 7.39 -6.97 -11.11
N ILE A 127 6.37 -6.68 -10.29
CA ILE A 127 5.91 -5.30 -10.05
C ILE A 127 6.93 -4.50 -9.25
N LYS A 128 7.55 -5.09 -8.22
CA LYS A 128 8.60 -4.44 -7.41
C LYS A 128 9.86 -4.16 -8.24
N GLU A 129 10.25 -5.08 -9.12
CA GLU A 129 11.28 -4.89 -10.14
C GLU A 129 10.99 -3.67 -11.02
N GLU A 130 9.79 -3.63 -11.61
CA GLU A 130 9.36 -2.54 -12.48
C GLU A 130 9.34 -1.19 -11.75
N LEU A 131 8.86 -1.18 -10.50
CA LEU A 131 8.86 -0.02 -9.62
C LEU A 131 10.27 0.49 -9.40
N MET A 132 11.21 -0.36 -8.96
CA MET A 132 12.59 0.03 -8.69
C MET A 132 13.38 0.39 -9.95
N GLN A 133 12.99 -0.14 -11.12
CA GLN A 133 13.63 0.17 -12.40
C GLN A 133 13.15 1.52 -12.98
N LYS A 134 11.88 1.89 -12.77
CA LYS A 134 11.29 3.10 -13.35
C LYS A 134 11.18 4.27 -12.38
N CYS A 135 11.16 3.98 -11.09
CA CYS A 135 10.97 4.94 -10.03
C CYS A 135 12.06 4.80 -8.97
N ASN A 136 12.39 5.92 -8.34
CA ASN A 136 13.19 6.00 -7.15
C ASN A 136 12.25 5.78 -5.96
N LEU A 137 12.06 4.52 -5.57
CA LEU A 137 11.40 4.16 -4.30
C LEU A 137 12.35 4.51 -3.17
N HIS A 138 12.23 5.72 -2.65
CA HIS A 138 13.22 6.28 -1.74
C HIS A 138 12.87 6.11 -0.27
N THR A 139 11.59 5.96 0.07
CA THR A 139 11.15 5.82 1.46
C THR A 139 9.97 4.87 1.60
N ILE A 140 10.01 4.00 2.61
CA ILE A 140 8.89 3.15 3.04
C ILE A 140 8.62 3.46 4.52
N VAL A 141 7.42 3.96 4.82
CA VAL A 141 6.98 4.21 6.20
C VAL A 141 6.14 3.03 6.66
N ARG A 142 6.60 2.29 7.67
CA ARG A 142 5.87 1.20 8.30
C ARG A 142 4.89 1.76 9.33
N LEU A 143 3.62 1.36 9.25
CA LEU A 143 2.58 1.79 10.17
C LEU A 143 2.23 0.69 11.18
N PRO A 144 1.86 1.04 12.43
CA PRO A 144 1.34 0.08 13.40
C PRO A 144 0.10 -0.66 12.88
N LYS A 145 -0.01 -1.95 13.23
CA LYS A 145 -1.15 -2.84 12.89
C LYS A 145 -2.53 -2.26 13.25
N SER A 146 -2.58 -1.37 14.23
CA SER A 146 -3.82 -0.77 14.75
C SER A 146 -4.34 0.42 13.94
N VAL A 147 -3.58 0.96 12.98
CA VAL A 147 -3.98 2.16 12.22
C VAL A 147 -5.31 1.98 11.48
N PHE A 148 -5.56 0.78 10.95
CA PHE A 148 -6.79 0.46 10.22
C PHE A 148 -7.79 -0.36 11.05
N ALA A 149 -7.60 -0.45 12.38
CA ALA A 149 -8.55 -1.14 13.25
C ALA A 149 -9.90 -0.39 13.33
N PRO A 150 -11.04 -1.10 13.43
CA PRO A 150 -11.19 -2.55 13.53
C PRO A 150 -11.33 -3.26 12.16
N TYR A 151 -11.16 -2.54 11.05
CA TYR A 151 -11.41 -3.09 9.70
C TYR A 151 -10.39 -4.16 9.32
N THR A 152 -9.13 -3.98 9.73
CA THR A 152 -8.07 -4.97 9.55
C THR A 152 -6.99 -4.81 10.61
N SER A 153 -6.34 -5.92 10.96
CA SER A 153 -5.14 -5.98 11.79
C SER A 153 -3.86 -6.15 10.97
N ILE A 154 -3.98 -6.13 9.62
CA ILE A 154 -2.86 -6.23 8.71
C ILE A 154 -2.00 -4.97 8.81
N SER A 155 -0.70 -5.14 9.04
CA SER A 155 0.26 -4.05 8.97
C SER A 155 0.24 -3.43 7.59
N THR A 156 0.36 -2.10 7.54
CA THR A 156 0.34 -1.34 6.30
C THR A 156 1.57 -0.47 6.22
N ASN A 157 1.94 -0.12 4.99
CA ASN A 157 3.14 0.64 4.68
C ASN A 157 2.75 1.76 3.72
N ILE A 158 3.42 2.91 3.84
CA ILE A 158 3.31 4.00 2.87
C ILE A 158 4.58 4.02 2.04
N LEU A 159 4.47 3.72 0.75
CA LEU A 159 5.57 3.77 -0.19
C LEU A 159 5.62 5.15 -0.84
N PHE A 160 6.79 5.78 -0.79
CA PHE A 160 7.06 7.05 -1.43
C PHE A 160 8.08 6.88 -2.54
N PHE A 161 7.71 7.28 -3.75
CA PHE A 161 8.57 7.12 -4.91
C PHE A 161 8.40 8.22 -5.95
N THR A 162 9.47 8.51 -6.67
CA THR A 162 9.53 9.50 -7.75
C THR A 162 9.91 8.83 -9.07
N LYS A 163 9.15 9.06 -10.13
CA LYS A 163 9.37 8.42 -11.43
C LYS A 163 10.51 9.09 -12.21
N GLY A 164 11.36 8.29 -12.84
CA GLY A 164 12.38 8.74 -13.79
C GLY A 164 13.83 8.41 -13.39
N LYS A 165 14.08 8.12 -12.11
CA LYS A 165 15.34 7.57 -11.62
C LYS A 165 15.11 6.14 -11.13
N LYS A 166 16.15 5.31 -11.14
CA LYS A 166 16.12 3.96 -10.55
C LYS A 166 16.28 4.07 -9.04
N THR A 167 15.70 3.13 -8.31
CA THR A 167 16.01 2.94 -6.89
C THR A 167 17.44 2.42 -6.74
N GLU A 168 18.20 3.08 -5.86
CA GLU A 168 19.53 2.63 -5.44
C GLU A 168 19.57 2.27 -3.95
N ASP A 169 18.92 3.07 -3.12
CA ASP A 169 18.74 2.77 -1.70
C ASP A 169 17.30 3.11 -1.27
N ILE A 170 16.80 2.38 -0.28
CA ILE A 170 15.49 2.63 0.32
C ILE A 170 15.68 2.96 1.79
N TRP A 171 15.12 4.09 2.22
CA TRP A 171 14.99 4.38 3.63
C TRP A 171 13.71 3.76 4.19
N PHE A 172 13.82 3.08 5.30
CA PHE A 172 12.67 2.65 6.08
C PHE A 172 12.48 3.60 7.26
N TYR A 173 11.23 3.84 7.63
CA TYR A 173 10.88 4.55 8.85
C TYR A 173 9.73 3.83 9.54
N GLU A 174 9.91 3.45 10.80
CA GLU A 174 8.89 2.81 11.60
C GLU A 174 8.16 3.82 12.48
N HIS A 175 6.88 4.02 12.17
CA HIS A 175 6.01 4.89 12.96
C HIS A 175 5.70 4.25 14.30
N GLN A 176 6.10 4.90 15.38
CA GLN A 176 5.88 4.40 16.74
C GLN A 176 4.58 4.94 17.33
N LEU A 177 3.95 4.13 18.16
CA LEU A 177 2.79 4.56 18.94
C LEU A 177 3.22 5.60 20.00
N PRO A 178 2.36 6.55 20.35
CA PRO A 178 2.62 7.46 21.46
C PRO A 178 2.87 6.70 22.77
N GLN A 179 3.69 7.28 23.65
CA GLN A 179 4.02 6.66 24.94
C GLN A 179 2.75 6.28 25.72
N GLY A 180 2.68 5.03 26.17
CA GLY A 180 1.54 4.48 26.92
C GLY A 180 0.34 4.09 26.06
N VAL A 181 0.40 4.22 24.74
CA VAL A 181 -0.63 3.74 23.81
C VAL A 181 -0.22 2.38 23.25
N LYS A 182 -1.01 1.33 23.51
CA LYS A 182 -0.77 -0.02 22.98
C LYS A 182 -1.35 -0.23 21.57
N ALA A 183 -2.38 0.53 21.20
CA ALA A 183 -3.02 0.48 19.89
C ALA A 183 -3.88 1.73 19.65
N TYR A 184 -3.95 2.15 18.39
CA TYR A 184 -4.98 3.08 17.93
C TYR A 184 -6.37 2.44 17.98
N ASN A 185 -7.38 3.28 18.20
CA ASN A 185 -8.79 2.88 18.19
C ASN A 185 -9.69 4.11 18.02
N LYS A 186 -11.01 3.93 18.07
CA LYS A 186 -11.98 5.02 17.88
C LYS A 186 -11.83 6.17 18.89
N THR A 187 -11.38 5.91 20.12
CA THR A 187 -11.21 6.96 21.14
C THR A 187 -9.81 7.58 21.12
N LYS A 188 -8.82 6.85 20.58
CA LYS A 188 -7.44 7.30 20.39
C LYS A 188 -7.03 7.09 18.93
N PRO A 189 -7.53 7.93 17.99
CA PRO A 189 -7.14 7.84 16.59
C PRO A 189 -5.71 8.35 16.40
N ILE A 190 -5.07 7.92 15.31
CA ILE A 190 -3.78 8.47 14.89
C ILE A 190 -3.89 9.97 14.61
N GLN A 191 -2.93 10.74 15.11
CA GLN A 191 -2.93 12.21 14.96
C GLN A 191 -1.80 12.68 14.05
N LEU A 192 -2.05 13.73 13.27
CA LEU A 192 -1.05 14.29 12.33
C LEU A 192 0.25 14.74 13.02
N LYS A 193 0.16 15.19 14.28
CA LYS A 193 1.32 15.60 15.10
C LYS A 193 2.26 14.44 15.43
N GLU A 194 1.77 13.21 15.41
CA GLU A 194 2.59 12.02 15.68
C GLU A 194 3.59 11.77 14.54
N PHE A 195 3.37 12.37 13.37
CA PHE A 195 4.31 12.36 12.25
C PHE A 195 5.31 13.52 12.27
N ASP A 196 5.30 14.39 13.28
CA ASP A 196 6.24 15.52 13.35
C ASP A 196 7.72 15.07 13.43
N PRO A 197 8.08 14.00 14.17
CA PRO A 197 9.43 13.43 14.11
C PRO A 197 9.80 12.96 12.69
N LEU A 198 8.89 12.27 12.00
CA LEU A 198 9.08 11.84 10.61
C LEU A 198 9.29 13.04 9.68
N LYS A 199 8.48 14.10 9.81
CA LYS A 199 8.60 15.31 9.00
C LYS A 199 9.93 16.03 9.24
N ALA A 200 10.37 16.09 10.50
CA ALA A 200 11.65 16.68 10.86
C ALA A 200 12.84 15.89 10.29
N TRP A 201 12.73 14.57 10.25
CA TRP A 201 13.75 13.67 9.68
C TRP A 201 13.72 13.59 8.14
N TRP A 202 12.58 13.91 7.50
CA TRP A 202 12.30 13.60 6.09
C TRP A 202 13.37 14.06 5.08
N GLY A 203 13.98 15.22 5.28
CA GLY A 203 15.00 15.78 4.39
C GLY A 203 14.46 16.19 3.01
N ASN A 204 15.37 16.32 2.03
CA ASN A 204 15.07 16.75 0.67
C ASN A 204 15.50 15.70 -0.37
N GLU A 205 14.66 15.36 -1.34
CA GLU A 205 15.05 14.42 -2.40
C GLU A 205 16.10 15.03 -3.35
N ALA A 206 16.11 16.35 -3.52
CA ALA A 206 16.99 17.02 -4.49
C ALA A 206 18.48 16.87 -4.18
N ASP A 207 18.85 16.73 -2.90
CA ASP A 207 20.22 16.47 -2.44
C ASP A 207 20.50 14.98 -2.19
N GLY A 208 19.57 14.09 -2.56
CA GLY A 208 19.69 12.66 -2.28
C GLY A 208 19.43 12.28 -0.82
N PHE A 209 18.69 13.13 -0.08
CA PHE A 209 18.42 12.98 1.34
C PHE A 209 19.68 13.04 2.22
N ALA A 210 20.60 13.94 1.87
CA ALA A 210 21.90 14.06 2.54
C ALA A 210 21.81 14.35 4.05
N SER A 211 20.69 14.93 4.51
CA SER A 211 20.44 15.23 5.91
C SER A 211 19.92 14.04 6.74
N ARG A 212 19.52 12.93 6.10
CA ARG A 212 18.98 11.78 6.83
C ARG A 212 20.09 11.04 7.57
N VAL A 213 19.79 10.69 8.81
CA VAL A 213 20.66 9.89 9.68
C VAL A 213 19.86 8.71 10.20
N GLU A 214 20.49 7.55 10.28
CA GLU A 214 19.90 6.36 10.91
C GLU A 214 19.66 6.60 12.40
N ASN A 215 18.61 5.98 12.92
CA ASN A 215 18.22 6.03 14.33
C ASN A 215 17.29 4.84 14.64
N GLU A 216 16.84 4.75 15.90
CA GLU A 216 15.93 3.70 16.39
C GLU A 216 14.65 3.50 15.56
N GLN A 217 14.22 4.48 14.78
CA GLN A 217 13.03 4.40 13.92
C GLN A 217 13.37 4.31 12.44
N ALA A 218 14.60 4.63 12.02
CA ALA A 218 14.93 4.82 10.63
C ALA A 218 16.26 4.16 10.25
N TRP A 219 16.23 3.29 9.26
CA TRP A 219 17.40 2.57 8.77
C TRP A 219 17.41 2.57 7.24
N LYS A 220 18.59 2.42 6.65
CA LYS A 220 18.79 2.42 5.21
C LYS A 220 19.08 1.01 4.71
N VAL A 221 18.45 0.64 3.59
CA VAL A 221 18.65 -0.66 2.94
C VAL A 221 19.13 -0.42 1.52
N SER A 222 20.22 -1.10 1.15
CA SER A 222 20.76 -1.01 -0.21
C SER A 222 19.94 -1.82 -1.21
N LYS A 223 19.96 -1.41 -2.48
CA LYS A 223 19.40 -2.21 -3.57
C LYS A 223 19.96 -3.62 -3.65
N GLN A 224 21.25 -3.82 -3.36
CA GLN A 224 21.85 -5.15 -3.40
C GLN A 224 21.20 -6.07 -2.37
N GLU A 225 20.99 -5.58 -1.14
CA GLU A 225 20.29 -6.36 -0.12
C GLU A 225 18.84 -6.71 -0.55
N ILE A 226 18.15 -5.78 -1.21
CA ILE A 226 16.80 -6.03 -1.73
C ILE A 226 16.81 -7.08 -2.84
N LEU A 227 17.82 -7.07 -3.71
CA LEU A 227 18.01 -8.08 -4.75
C LEU A 227 18.30 -9.46 -4.15
N ASP A 228 19.19 -9.52 -3.15
CA ASP A 228 19.54 -10.76 -2.45
C ASP A 228 18.33 -11.36 -1.72
N ARG A 229 17.37 -10.51 -1.33
CA ARG A 229 16.07 -10.88 -0.74
C ARG A 229 14.96 -11.12 -1.78
N ASN A 230 15.29 -11.26 -3.06
CA ASN A 230 14.32 -11.49 -4.15
C ASN A 230 13.20 -10.41 -4.19
N TYR A 231 13.56 -9.15 -3.99
CA TYR A 231 12.64 -8.01 -3.87
C TYR A 231 11.64 -8.14 -2.71
N ASN A 232 11.95 -8.90 -1.65
CA ASN A 232 11.17 -8.85 -0.43
C ASN A 232 11.46 -7.55 0.32
N LEU A 233 10.45 -6.67 0.39
CA LEU A 233 10.53 -5.37 1.05
C LEU A 233 10.04 -5.41 2.52
N ASP A 234 9.61 -6.57 3.04
CA ASP A 234 9.26 -6.72 4.46
C ASP A 234 10.51 -6.84 5.33
N ILE A 235 11.24 -5.72 5.43
CA ILE A 235 12.47 -5.62 6.23
C ILE A 235 12.09 -5.02 7.58
N LYS A 236 12.33 -5.78 8.65
CA LYS A 236 12.01 -5.35 10.03
C LYS A 236 13.02 -4.33 10.53
N ASN A 237 12.62 -3.54 11.51
CA ASN A 237 13.50 -2.57 12.16
C ASN A 237 14.62 -3.32 12.91
N PRO A 238 15.91 -3.12 12.57
CA PRO A 238 17.01 -3.82 13.22
C PRO A 238 17.25 -3.37 14.67
N HIS A 239 16.65 -2.25 15.09
CA HIS A 239 16.78 -1.70 16.44
C HIS A 239 15.71 -2.21 17.41
N GLN A 240 14.64 -2.83 16.91
CA GLN A 240 13.68 -3.51 17.79
C GLN A 240 14.23 -4.86 18.20
N ALA A 241 14.13 -5.18 19.49
CA ALA A 241 14.39 -6.53 19.97
C ALA A 241 13.49 -7.49 19.19
N GLU A 242 14.06 -8.57 18.65
CA GLU A 242 13.29 -9.62 18.00
C GLU A 242 12.16 -10.03 18.95
N GLU A 243 10.91 -9.96 18.49
CA GLU A 243 9.80 -10.61 19.20
C GLU A 243 10.24 -12.04 19.47
N GLU A 244 10.22 -12.48 20.74
CA GLU A 244 10.56 -13.83 21.16
C GLU A 244 10.10 -14.83 20.10
N ILE A 245 11.07 -15.42 19.37
CA ILE A 245 10.80 -16.56 18.51
C ILE A 245 10.22 -17.60 19.46
N LYS A 246 8.91 -17.85 19.37
CA LYS A 246 8.28 -18.93 20.13
C LYS A 246 9.13 -20.17 19.94
N ASP A 247 9.44 -20.86 21.04
CA ASP A 247 10.28 -22.04 21.02
C ASP A 247 9.83 -22.96 19.86
N PRO A 248 10.75 -23.37 18.96
CA PRO A 248 10.42 -24.30 17.89
C PRO A 248 9.61 -25.52 18.36
N GLU A 249 9.84 -26.01 19.59
CA GLU A 249 9.05 -27.10 20.16
C GLU A 249 7.58 -26.69 20.42
N GLU A 250 7.33 -25.48 20.92
CA GLU A 250 5.96 -24.97 21.09
C GLU A 250 5.24 -24.76 19.76
N LEU A 251 5.95 -24.29 18.73
CA LEU A 251 5.40 -24.14 17.39
C LEU A 251 5.07 -25.49 16.76
N LEU A 252 5.94 -26.49 16.94
CA LEU A 252 5.71 -27.85 16.47
C LEU A 252 4.53 -28.52 17.20
N ALA A 253 4.39 -28.29 18.50
CA ALA A 253 3.24 -28.75 19.27
C ALA A 253 1.94 -28.12 18.76
N GLN A 254 1.91 -26.79 18.58
CA GLN A 254 0.76 -26.09 17.99
C GLN A 254 0.43 -26.59 16.58
N TYR A 255 1.45 -26.86 15.76
CA TYR A 255 1.25 -27.42 14.43
C TYR A 255 0.62 -28.83 14.48
N ALA A 256 1.07 -29.69 15.39
CA ALA A 256 0.51 -31.03 15.57
C ALA A 256 -0.96 -30.98 16.02
N ASP A 257 -1.30 -30.08 16.95
CA ASP A 257 -2.67 -29.87 17.41
C ASP A 257 -3.58 -29.38 16.27
N LEU A 258 -3.12 -28.40 15.48
CA LEU A 258 -3.83 -27.93 14.29
C LEU A 258 -4.06 -29.04 13.25
N GLN A 259 -3.07 -29.91 13.02
CA GLN A 259 -3.21 -31.05 12.12
C GLN A 259 -4.27 -32.06 12.62
N ALA A 260 -4.31 -32.32 13.92
CA ALA A 260 -5.32 -33.18 14.52
C ALA A 260 -6.73 -32.58 14.35
N GLU A 261 -6.86 -31.27 14.54
CA GLU A 261 -8.12 -30.55 14.38
C GLU A 261 -8.60 -30.56 12.92
N ILE A 262 -7.72 -30.29 11.96
CA ILE A 262 -8.01 -30.41 10.51
C ILE A 262 -8.51 -31.81 10.17
N SER A 263 -7.84 -32.85 10.69
CA SER A 263 -8.24 -34.24 10.45
C SER A 263 -9.63 -34.54 11.00
N LYS A 264 -9.93 -34.04 12.21
CA LYS A 264 -11.25 -34.19 12.84
C LYS A 264 -12.34 -33.52 12.00
N ILE A 265 -12.14 -32.27 11.60
CA ILE A 265 -13.10 -31.51 10.77
C ILE A 265 -13.31 -32.21 9.42
N ARG A 266 -12.24 -32.68 8.77
CA ARG A 266 -12.33 -33.44 7.52
C ARG A 266 -13.16 -34.71 7.68
N ASN A 267 -12.98 -35.45 8.77
CA ASN A 267 -13.75 -36.67 9.03
C ASN A 267 -15.22 -36.36 9.27
N GLN A 268 -15.53 -35.30 10.03
CA GLN A 268 -16.91 -34.83 10.21
C GLN A 268 -17.56 -34.44 8.88
N LEU A 269 -16.85 -33.70 8.03
CA LEU A 269 -17.32 -33.35 6.69
C LEU A 269 -17.63 -34.59 5.85
N LYS A 270 -16.74 -35.60 5.90
CA LYS A 270 -16.94 -36.86 5.21
C LYS A 270 -18.19 -37.60 5.70
N THR A 271 -18.40 -37.70 7.01
CA THR A 271 -19.60 -38.32 7.59
C THR A 271 -20.87 -37.62 7.12
N ILE A 272 -20.91 -36.29 7.14
CA ILE A 272 -22.08 -35.52 6.68
C ILE A 272 -22.34 -35.73 5.19
N LEU A 273 -21.29 -35.77 4.36
CA LEU A 273 -21.42 -36.03 2.91
C LEU A 273 -21.90 -37.46 2.64
N ASP A 274 -21.37 -38.44 3.35
CA ASP A 274 -21.79 -39.84 3.23
C ASP A 274 -23.27 -39.99 3.63
N GLU A 275 -23.72 -39.34 4.72
CA GLU A 275 -25.13 -39.32 5.13
C GLU A 275 -26.05 -38.65 4.08
N ALA A 276 -25.61 -37.55 3.47
CA ALA A 276 -26.37 -36.82 2.46
C ALA A 276 -26.46 -37.54 1.11
N LEU A 277 -25.44 -38.33 0.74
CA LEU A 277 -25.40 -39.14 -0.48
C LEU A 277 -26.10 -40.50 -0.31
N SER A 278 -26.38 -40.90 0.93
CA SER A 278 -27.08 -42.14 1.28
C SER A 278 -28.61 -41.95 1.39
N GLN A 279 -29.11 -40.72 1.23
CA GLN A 279 -30.54 -40.37 1.10
C GLN A 279 -30.92 -40.20 -0.37
#